data_AF-A0A929AT74-F1
#
_entry.id   AF-A0A929AT74-F1
#
_cell.length_a   1.000
_cell.length_b   1.000
_cell.length_c   1.000
_cell.angle_alpha   90.00
_cell.angle_beta   90.00
_cell.angle_gamma   90.00
#
_symmetry.space_group_name_H-M   'P 1'
#
loop_
_entity.id
_entity.type
_entity.pdbx_description
1 polymer ?
#
loop_
_entity_poly.entity_id
_entity_poly.type
_entity_poly.pdbx_seq_one_letter_code
_entity_poly.pdbx_strand_id
1 'polypeptide(L)'
;MRVFNWLRNLATGVGKLKKILRWQQLNQQAVQLYNQGQYAQAVSLAEDALTLARQIWGEEHPNIATSLNNLAVLFAATDRYSEALELRKEAAAIENRLISQAFAASSERDRLTYLQLFRANFEGFLSLVYKHLHDSPQAKQAALNLVLQRKAITAAALAALNQAIYSGRYPHLTEELKKLRELSDEIIYFTFTQPQPDRIRQLQAEQNKLQQQLARQVPEIQLQEQPVDCGSVALELPTGSTLIEFVCFDVVDFHAASEESKWKPARYLAFILPAGQPDKVQMRDLGEAEPIDQLIQDFRHYTSDGYPLVTS
;
A
#
# COMPACT_ATOMS: atom_id res chain seq x y z
N MET A 1 39.50 11.73 22.04
CA MET A 1 38.54 10.78 21.41
C MET A 1 37.19 11.38 21.03
N ARG A 2 36.62 12.35 21.78
CA ARG A 2 35.30 12.95 21.47
C ARG A 2 35.26 13.85 20.21
N VAL A 3 36.29 14.66 19.95
CA VAL A 3 36.36 15.56 18.78
C VAL A 3 36.52 14.78 17.45
N PHE A 4 37.24 13.66 17.48
CA PHE A 4 37.46 12.82 16.30
C PHE A 4 36.18 12.07 15.87
N ASN A 5 35.39 11.58 16.83
CA ASN A 5 34.06 11.01 16.56
C ASN A 5 33.06 12.07 16.06
N TRP A 6 33.18 13.32 16.51
CA TRP A 6 32.34 14.43 16.05
C TRP A 6 32.63 14.82 14.59
N LEU A 7 33.91 14.98 14.22
CA LEU A 7 34.32 15.25 12.83
C LEU A 7 33.99 14.09 11.89
N ARG A 8 34.15 12.84 12.34
CA ARG A 8 33.75 11.66 11.57
C ARG A 8 32.24 11.60 11.35
N ASN A 9 31.43 11.91 12.36
CA ASN A 9 29.97 11.96 12.26
C ASN A 9 29.49 13.11 11.36
N LEU A 10 30.19 14.24 11.33
CA LEU A 10 29.90 15.33 10.38
C LEU A 10 30.26 14.93 8.95
N ALA A 11 31.41 14.31 8.73
CA ALA A 11 31.83 13.85 7.40
C ALA A 11 30.93 12.73 6.85
N THR A 12 30.51 11.78 7.70
CA THR A 12 29.53 10.74 7.32
C THR A 12 28.15 11.34 7.08
N GLY A 13 27.74 12.34 7.87
CA GLY A 13 26.49 13.08 7.68
C GLY A 13 26.43 13.82 6.35
N VAL A 14 27.49 14.56 5.99
CA VAL A 14 27.59 15.27 4.70
C VAL A 14 27.64 14.27 3.53
N GLY A 15 28.34 13.14 3.67
CA GLY A 15 28.36 12.08 2.68
C GLY A 15 26.99 11.45 2.44
N LYS A 16 26.24 11.17 3.52
CA LYS A 16 24.88 10.63 3.45
C LYS A 16 23.90 11.63 2.80
N LEU A 17 23.98 12.91 3.17
CA LEU A 17 23.16 13.98 2.57
C LEU A 17 23.42 14.11 1.06
N LYS A 18 24.68 14.07 0.61
CA LYS A 18 25.00 14.08 -0.83
C LYS A 18 24.38 12.89 -1.56
N LYS A 19 24.40 11.69 -0.97
CA LYS A 19 23.75 10.51 -1.54
C LYS A 19 22.23 10.66 -1.61
N ILE A 20 21.60 11.23 -0.58
CA ILE A 20 20.16 11.50 -0.56
C ILE A 20 19.78 12.48 -1.69
N LEU A 21 20.51 13.59 -1.82
CA LEU A 21 20.28 14.57 -2.88
C LEU A 21 20.47 13.96 -4.27
N ARG A 22 21.49 13.11 -4.43
CA ARG A 22 21.72 12.38 -5.69
C ARG A 22 20.56 11.43 -6.01
N TRP A 23 20.05 10.69 -5.03
CA TRP A 23 18.88 9.82 -5.20
C TRP A 23 17.64 10.61 -5.64
N GLN A 24 17.37 11.76 -5.01
CA GLN A 24 16.26 12.64 -5.39
C GLN A 24 16.41 13.12 -6.84
N GLN A 25 17.61 13.55 -7.21
CA GLN A 25 17.92 14.00 -8.57
C GLN A 25 17.70 12.89 -9.60
N LEU A 26 18.16 11.66 -9.32
CA LEU A 26 18.01 10.53 -10.23
C LEU A 26 16.53 10.19 -10.47
N ASN A 27 15.72 10.13 -9.42
CA ASN A 27 14.27 9.90 -9.57
C ASN A 27 13.59 11.03 -10.36
N GLN A 28 13.93 12.29 -10.06
CA GLN A 28 13.36 13.41 -10.79
C GLN A 28 13.71 13.36 -12.28
N GLN A 29 14.96 13.05 -12.63
CA GLN A 29 15.40 12.91 -14.02
C GLN A 29 14.72 11.70 -14.71
N ALA A 30 14.60 10.56 -14.04
CA ALA A 30 13.90 9.41 -14.57
C ALA A 30 12.44 9.73 -14.90
N VAL A 31 11.72 10.43 -14.02
CA VAL A 31 10.34 10.87 -14.27
C VAL A 31 10.26 11.87 -15.42
N GLN A 32 11.21 12.81 -15.52
CA GLN A 32 11.26 13.76 -16.64
C GLN A 32 11.46 13.05 -17.99
N LEU A 33 12.39 12.09 -18.05
CA LEU A 33 12.65 11.31 -19.25
C LEU A 33 11.46 10.42 -19.61
N TYR A 34 10.78 9.83 -18.62
CA TYR A 34 9.52 9.11 -18.82
C TYR A 34 8.47 10.00 -19.50
N ASN A 35 8.26 11.22 -19.00
CA ASN A 35 7.31 12.17 -19.59
C ASN A 35 7.70 12.63 -20.99
N GLN A 36 8.98 12.50 -21.37
CA GLN A 36 9.49 12.80 -22.72
C GLN A 36 9.48 11.58 -23.65
N GLY A 37 8.99 10.43 -23.19
CA GLY A 37 9.01 9.17 -23.96
C GLY A 37 10.40 8.52 -24.07
N GLN A 38 11.40 9.00 -23.33
CA GLN A 38 12.78 8.52 -23.38
C GLN A 38 13.02 7.38 -22.38
N TYR A 39 12.21 6.32 -22.48
CA TYR A 39 12.12 5.27 -21.46
C TYR A 39 13.45 4.53 -21.22
N ALA A 40 14.21 4.22 -22.26
CA ALA A 40 15.48 3.49 -22.11
C ALA A 40 16.51 4.24 -21.25
N GLN A 41 16.60 5.56 -21.41
CA GLN A 41 17.48 6.39 -20.58
C GLN A 41 16.95 6.50 -19.14
N ALA A 42 15.62 6.63 -19.00
CA ALA A 42 14.98 6.70 -17.69
C ALA A 42 15.18 5.42 -16.87
N VAL A 43 15.15 4.23 -17.52
CA VAL A 43 15.39 2.93 -16.86
C VAL A 43 16.74 2.93 -16.13
N SER A 44 17.81 3.31 -16.82
CA SER A 44 19.15 3.32 -16.22
C SER A 44 19.23 4.25 -15.01
N LEU A 45 18.61 5.43 -15.07
CA LEU A 45 18.58 6.35 -13.93
C LEU A 45 17.75 5.81 -12.75
N ALA A 46 16.65 5.12 -13.03
CA ALA A 46 15.81 4.50 -12.01
C ALA A 46 16.50 3.31 -11.34
N GLU A 47 17.28 2.51 -12.07
CA GLU A 47 18.12 1.43 -11.53
C GLU A 47 19.22 1.99 -10.60
N ASP A 48 19.88 3.07 -11.02
CA ASP A 48 20.85 3.79 -10.18
C ASP A 48 20.19 4.36 -8.91
N ALA A 49 18.99 4.94 -9.05
CA ALA A 49 18.21 5.43 -7.90
C ALA A 49 17.88 4.30 -6.93
N LEU A 50 17.38 3.15 -7.41
CA LEU A 50 17.07 2.01 -6.56
C LEU A 50 18.31 1.48 -5.83
N THR A 51 19.43 1.35 -6.54
CA THR A 51 20.71 0.92 -5.96
C THR A 51 21.15 1.87 -4.85
N LEU A 52 21.08 3.18 -5.10
CA LEU A 52 21.44 4.18 -4.11
C LEU A 52 20.47 4.18 -2.92
N ALA A 53 19.17 3.94 -3.16
CA ALA A 53 18.16 3.86 -2.12
C ALA A 53 18.45 2.72 -1.13
N ARG A 54 18.73 1.51 -1.66
CA ARG A 54 19.11 0.36 -0.85
C ARG A 54 20.36 0.66 0.01
N GLN A 55 21.35 1.35 -0.55
CA GLN A 55 22.57 1.73 0.18
C GLN A 55 22.33 2.77 1.30
N ILE A 56 21.39 3.70 1.14
CA ILE A 56 21.18 4.79 2.10
C ILE A 56 20.28 4.35 3.26
N TRP A 57 19.16 3.70 2.94
CA TRP A 57 18.04 3.56 3.86
C TRP A 57 17.79 2.13 4.36
N GLY A 58 18.33 1.10 3.70
CA GLY A 58 18.05 -0.30 4.01
C GLY A 58 16.66 -0.75 3.54
N GLU A 59 16.45 -2.06 3.40
CA GLU A 59 15.41 -2.71 2.57
C GLU A 59 13.94 -2.38 2.86
N GLU A 60 13.61 -1.70 3.96
CA GLU A 60 12.21 -1.44 4.36
C GLU A 60 11.77 0.03 4.24
N HIS A 61 12.61 0.90 3.70
CA HIS A 61 12.31 2.33 3.66
C HIS A 61 11.38 2.69 2.48
N PRO A 62 10.42 3.63 2.64
CA PRO A 62 9.50 4.02 1.55
C PRO A 62 10.21 4.52 0.30
N ASN A 63 11.37 5.18 0.44
CA ASN A 63 12.17 5.59 -0.72
C ASN A 63 12.61 4.42 -1.62
N ILE A 64 12.75 3.21 -1.08
CA ILE A 64 12.97 2.00 -1.88
C ILE A 64 11.69 1.65 -2.64
N ALA A 65 10.54 1.63 -1.98
CA ALA A 65 9.24 1.42 -2.64
C ALA A 65 8.99 2.45 -3.75
N THR A 66 9.32 3.72 -3.53
CA THR A 66 9.25 4.78 -4.55
C THR A 66 10.14 4.44 -5.76
N SER A 67 11.41 4.07 -5.54
CA SER A 67 12.30 3.71 -6.63
C SER A 67 11.89 2.43 -7.36
N LEU A 68 11.38 1.42 -6.65
CA LEU A 68 10.83 0.19 -7.23
C LEU A 68 9.60 0.49 -8.11
N ASN A 69 8.67 1.30 -7.62
CA ASN A 69 7.47 1.69 -8.37
C ASN A 69 7.83 2.53 -9.61
N ASN A 70 8.78 3.46 -9.50
CA ASN A 70 9.26 4.25 -10.64
C ASN A 70 9.88 3.34 -11.72
N LEU A 71 10.73 2.41 -11.32
CA LEU A 71 11.33 1.44 -12.24
C LEU A 71 10.28 0.51 -12.85
N ALA A 72 9.28 0.09 -12.07
CA ALA A 72 8.19 -0.74 -12.56
C ALA A 72 7.32 -0.02 -13.61
N VAL A 73 7.05 1.28 -13.44
CA VAL A 73 6.36 2.09 -14.46
C VAL A 73 7.17 2.12 -15.75
N LEU A 74 8.49 2.30 -15.66
CA LEU A 74 9.39 2.32 -16.82
C LEU A 74 9.47 0.96 -17.53
N PHE A 75 9.48 -0.13 -16.77
CA PHE A 75 9.39 -1.48 -17.35
C PHE A 75 8.06 -1.70 -18.03
N ALA A 76 6.93 -1.26 -17.46
CA ALA A 76 5.64 -1.34 -18.12
C ALA A 76 5.58 -0.49 -19.40
N ALA A 77 6.20 0.70 -19.42
CA ALA A 77 6.30 1.57 -20.60
C ALA A 77 7.27 1.05 -21.69
N THR A 78 8.00 -0.03 -21.38
CA THR A 78 8.90 -0.74 -22.33
C THR A 78 8.45 -2.18 -22.53
N ASP A 79 7.17 -2.48 -22.28
CA ASP A 79 6.53 -3.79 -22.44
C ASP A 79 7.12 -4.94 -21.59
N ARG A 80 7.95 -4.62 -20.60
CA ARG A 80 8.56 -5.57 -19.64
C ARG A 80 7.64 -5.84 -18.45
N TYR A 81 6.41 -6.26 -18.74
CA TYR A 81 5.33 -6.34 -17.74
C TYR A 81 5.59 -7.32 -16.59
N SER A 82 6.21 -8.48 -16.86
CA SER A 82 6.53 -9.46 -15.81
C SER A 82 7.57 -8.93 -14.83
N GLU A 83 8.58 -8.21 -15.31
CA GLU A 83 9.59 -7.58 -14.45
C GLU A 83 9.00 -6.41 -13.66
N ALA A 84 8.11 -5.62 -14.28
CA ALA A 84 7.35 -4.60 -13.59
C ALA A 84 6.49 -5.18 -12.44
N LEU A 85 5.88 -6.35 -12.65
CA LEU A 85 5.06 -7.02 -11.62
C LEU A 85 5.91 -7.41 -10.40
N GLU A 86 7.10 -7.99 -10.60
CA GLU A 86 7.97 -8.38 -9.48
C GLU A 86 8.43 -7.16 -8.67
N LEU A 87 8.80 -6.06 -9.33
CA LEU A 87 9.13 -4.81 -8.65
C LEU A 87 7.95 -4.23 -7.87
N ARG A 88 6.74 -4.27 -8.45
CA ARG A 88 5.52 -3.81 -7.77
C ARG A 88 5.15 -4.70 -6.58
N LYS A 89 5.38 -6.00 -6.63
CA LYS A 89 5.19 -6.92 -5.48
C LYS A 89 6.14 -6.57 -4.33
N GLU A 90 7.42 -6.31 -4.64
CA GLU A 90 8.40 -5.89 -3.65
C GLU A 90 8.01 -4.54 -3.02
N ALA A 91 7.63 -3.55 -3.85
CA ALA A 91 7.20 -2.24 -3.38
C ALA A 91 5.94 -2.34 -2.50
N ALA A 92 4.93 -3.08 -2.95
CA ALA A 92 3.68 -3.27 -2.21
C ALA A 92 3.90 -3.95 -0.86
N ALA A 93 4.85 -4.87 -0.74
CA ALA A 93 5.21 -5.49 0.54
C ALA A 93 5.78 -4.47 1.53
N ILE A 94 6.66 -3.57 1.08
CA ILE A 94 7.19 -2.47 1.90
C ILE A 94 6.05 -1.54 2.32
N GLU A 95 5.22 -1.11 1.37
CA GLU A 95 4.09 -0.22 1.63
C GLU A 95 3.07 -0.85 2.59
N ASN A 96 2.75 -2.13 2.47
CA ASN A 96 1.85 -2.82 3.38
C ASN A 96 2.36 -2.79 4.82
N ARG A 97 3.65 -3.03 5.04
CA ARG A 97 4.25 -2.92 6.38
C ARG A 97 4.15 -1.50 6.93
N LEU A 98 4.43 -0.49 6.10
CA LEU A 98 4.32 0.92 6.48
C LEU A 98 2.89 1.30 6.86
N ILE A 99 1.89 0.84 6.09
CA ILE A 99 0.47 1.06 6.41
C ILE A 99 0.10 0.39 7.72
N SER A 100 0.46 -0.89 7.92
CA SER A 100 0.19 -1.58 9.19
C SER A 100 0.79 -0.87 10.40
N GLN A 101 2.05 -0.39 10.28
CA GLN A 101 2.73 0.35 11.34
C GLN A 101 2.05 1.70 11.64
N ALA A 102 1.66 2.43 10.60
CA ALA A 102 0.96 3.70 10.77
C ALA A 102 -0.43 3.49 11.40
N PHE A 103 -1.14 2.43 11.05
CA PHE A 103 -2.56 2.29 11.37
C PHE A 103 -2.87 1.93 12.83
N ALA A 104 -1.91 1.33 13.54
CA ALA A 104 -2.11 0.73 14.85
C ALA A 104 -2.65 1.67 15.94
N ALA A 105 -2.51 3.00 15.79
CA ALA A 105 -3.09 3.98 16.72
C ALA A 105 -3.59 5.29 16.08
N SER A 106 -3.51 5.44 14.76
CA SER A 106 -3.96 6.65 14.05
C SER A 106 -5.49 6.78 14.00
N SER A 107 -5.98 8.01 13.83
CA SER A 107 -7.41 8.26 13.61
C SER A 107 -7.86 7.72 12.25
N GLU A 108 -9.16 7.49 12.07
CA GLU A 108 -9.72 7.10 10.78
C GLU A 108 -9.35 8.10 9.66
N ARG A 109 -9.41 9.40 9.98
CA ARG A 109 -9.01 10.48 9.05
C ARG A 109 -7.54 10.37 8.62
N ASP A 110 -6.64 10.13 9.58
CA ASP A 110 -5.20 10.04 9.29
C ASP A 110 -4.89 8.78 8.48
N ARG A 111 -5.59 7.67 8.76
CA ARG A 111 -5.49 6.43 8.00
C ARG A 111 -5.90 6.62 6.54
N LEU A 112 -7.04 7.28 6.29
CA LEU A 112 -7.49 7.59 4.94
C LEU A 112 -6.48 8.49 4.22
N THR A 113 -5.97 9.51 4.91
CA THR A 113 -4.92 10.40 4.37
C THR A 113 -3.65 9.62 4.01
N TYR A 114 -3.25 8.68 4.86
CA TYR A 114 -2.08 7.85 4.66
C TYR A 114 -2.24 6.87 3.48
N LEU A 115 -3.44 6.27 3.31
CA LEU A 115 -3.73 5.42 2.15
C LEU A 115 -3.62 6.16 0.82
N GLN A 116 -3.96 7.46 0.79
CA GLN A 116 -3.82 8.26 -0.43
C GLN A 116 -2.37 8.35 -0.92
N LEU A 117 -1.38 8.25 -0.03
CA LEU A 117 0.04 8.27 -0.42
C LEU A 117 0.42 7.12 -1.35
N PHE A 118 -0.27 5.98 -1.25
CA PHE A 118 0.03 4.77 -2.00
C PHE A 118 -1.05 4.40 -3.03
N ARG A 119 -2.09 5.23 -3.16
CA ARG A 119 -3.24 4.97 -4.04
C ARG A 119 -2.81 4.75 -5.49
N ALA A 120 -1.99 5.65 -6.04
CA ALA A 120 -1.49 5.55 -7.41
C ALA A 120 -0.65 4.27 -7.63
N ASN A 121 0.07 3.78 -6.60
CA ASN A 121 0.85 2.55 -6.72
C ASN A 121 -0.05 1.31 -6.72
N PHE A 122 -1.11 1.32 -5.91
CA PHE A 122 -2.15 0.29 -5.90
C PHE A 122 -2.89 0.23 -7.24
N GLU A 123 -3.33 1.38 -7.77
CA GLU A 123 -3.99 1.49 -9.07
C GLU A 123 -3.08 1.07 -10.22
N GLY A 124 -1.80 1.45 -10.18
CA GLY A 124 -0.80 1.01 -11.14
C GLY A 124 -0.55 -0.50 -11.10
N PHE A 125 -0.60 -1.13 -9.91
CA PHE A 125 -0.52 -2.58 -9.79
C PHE A 125 -1.71 -3.25 -10.48
N LEU A 126 -2.93 -2.83 -10.14
CA LEU A 126 -4.14 -3.40 -10.71
C LEU A 126 -4.21 -3.17 -12.21
N SER A 127 -3.85 -1.97 -12.69
CA SER A 127 -3.80 -1.64 -14.12
C SER A 127 -2.82 -2.52 -14.89
N LEU A 128 -1.64 -2.80 -14.33
CA LEU A 128 -0.66 -3.70 -14.93
C LEU A 128 -1.25 -5.11 -15.11
N VAL A 129 -1.86 -5.65 -14.05
CA VAL A 129 -2.44 -7.01 -14.09
C VAL A 129 -3.66 -7.07 -15.00
N TYR A 130 -4.58 -6.12 -14.87
CA TYR A 130 -5.79 -6.01 -15.66
C TYR A 130 -5.50 -5.90 -17.17
N LYS A 131 -4.60 -4.99 -17.57
CA LYS A 131 -4.42 -4.68 -18.99
C LYS A 131 -3.43 -5.62 -19.68
N HIS A 132 -2.35 -6.00 -18.99
CA HIS A 132 -1.20 -6.64 -19.63
C HIS A 132 -0.89 -8.06 -19.13
N LEU A 133 -1.41 -8.46 -17.97
CA LEU A 133 -1.14 -9.80 -17.39
C LEU A 133 -2.44 -10.55 -17.04
N HIS A 134 -3.54 -10.25 -17.72
CA HIS A 134 -4.86 -10.83 -17.45
C HIS A 134 -4.96 -12.32 -17.78
N ASP A 135 -3.98 -12.89 -18.48
CA ASP A 135 -3.91 -14.33 -18.73
C ASP A 135 -3.06 -15.08 -17.70
N SER A 136 -2.23 -14.37 -16.92
CA SER A 136 -1.34 -15.00 -15.92
C SER A 136 -2.10 -15.33 -14.63
N PRO A 137 -2.19 -16.62 -14.23
CA PRO A 137 -2.78 -17.00 -12.95
C PRO A 137 -2.02 -16.40 -11.76
N GLN A 138 -0.68 -16.37 -11.83
CA GLN A 138 0.17 -15.82 -10.79
C GLN A 138 -0.02 -14.31 -10.62
N ALA A 139 -0.22 -13.58 -11.72
CA ALA A 139 -0.51 -12.14 -11.66
C ALA A 139 -1.87 -11.87 -11.01
N LYS A 140 -2.90 -12.67 -11.33
CA LYS A 140 -4.23 -12.57 -10.70
C LYS A 140 -4.17 -12.84 -9.20
N GLN A 141 -3.44 -13.88 -8.80
CA GLN A 141 -3.20 -14.18 -7.39
C GLN A 141 -2.49 -13.02 -6.68
N ALA A 142 -1.43 -12.47 -7.29
CA ALA A 142 -0.70 -11.35 -6.71
C ALA A 142 -1.59 -10.10 -6.54
N ALA A 143 -2.45 -9.80 -7.52
CA ALA A 143 -3.42 -8.71 -7.44
C ALA A 143 -4.46 -8.95 -6.34
N LEU A 144 -5.04 -10.16 -6.27
CA LEU A 144 -5.99 -10.50 -5.20
C LEU A 144 -5.32 -10.43 -3.82
N ASN A 145 -4.10 -10.94 -3.67
CA ASN A 145 -3.34 -10.84 -2.43
C ASN A 145 -3.19 -9.40 -1.98
N LEU A 146 -2.82 -8.50 -2.89
CA LEU A 146 -2.70 -7.08 -2.57
C LEU A 146 -4.04 -6.49 -2.11
N VAL A 147 -5.14 -6.79 -2.81
CA VAL A 147 -6.49 -6.32 -2.42
C VAL A 147 -6.87 -6.82 -1.03
N LEU A 148 -6.73 -8.13 -0.78
CA LEU A 148 -7.06 -8.74 0.50
C LEU A 148 -6.20 -8.19 1.64
N GLN A 149 -4.90 -8.02 1.42
CA GLN A 149 -3.98 -7.44 2.40
C GLN A 149 -4.37 -6.02 2.78
N ARG A 150 -4.63 -5.15 1.79
CA ARG A 150 -5.03 -3.75 2.05
C ARG A 150 -6.35 -3.67 2.82
N LYS A 151 -7.32 -4.54 2.49
CA LYS A 151 -8.60 -4.61 3.20
C LYS A 151 -8.44 -5.16 4.61
N ALA A 152 -7.66 -6.21 4.80
CA ALA A 152 -7.39 -6.79 6.11
C ALA A 152 -6.74 -5.77 7.05
N ILE A 153 -5.70 -5.05 6.58
CA ILE A 153 -5.03 -4.00 7.36
C ILE A 153 -6.03 -2.91 7.79
N THR A 154 -6.90 -2.48 6.87
CA THR A 154 -7.89 -1.43 7.14
C THR A 154 -8.97 -1.90 8.13
N ALA A 155 -9.51 -3.11 7.94
CA ALA A 155 -10.53 -3.68 8.81
C ALA A 155 -9.99 -3.97 10.22
N ALA A 156 -8.78 -4.53 10.33
CA ALA A 156 -8.10 -4.77 11.60
C ALA A 156 -7.90 -3.47 12.39
N ALA A 157 -7.42 -2.43 11.72
CA ALA A 157 -7.22 -1.12 12.34
C ALA A 157 -8.53 -0.50 12.87
N LEU A 158 -9.64 -0.67 12.15
CA LEU A 158 -10.97 -0.23 12.59
C LEU A 158 -11.47 -1.02 13.79
N ALA A 159 -11.32 -2.34 13.80
CA ALA A 159 -11.71 -3.20 14.91
C ALA A 159 -10.94 -2.85 16.21
N ALA A 160 -9.62 -2.67 16.11
CA ALA A 160 -8.78 -2.28 17.26
C ALA A 160 -9.22 -0.94 17.86
N LEU A 161 -9.51 0.05 17.01
CA LEU A 161 -9.89 1.40 17.45
C LEU A 161 -11.29 1.44 18.07
N ASN A 162 -12.27 0.75 17.47
CA ASN A 162 -13.63 0.64 18.00
C ASN A 162 -13.63 -0.01 19.39
N GLN A 163 -12.79 -1.02 19.61
CA GLN A 163 -12.70 -1.67 20.91
C GLN A 163 -11.91 -0.84 21.93
N ALA A 164 -10.78 -0.24 21.56
CA ALA A 164 -9.93 0.47 22.50
C ALA A 164 -10.52 1.80 22.99
N ILE A 165 -11.12 2.60 22.10
CA ILE A 165 -11.56 3.97 22.39
C ILE A 165 -13.04 4.03 22.79
N TYR A 166 -13.90 3.30 22.09
CA TYR A 166 -15.36 3.48 22.23
C TYR A 166 -16.01 2.49 23.20
N SER A 167 -15.41 1.32 23.43
CA SER A 167 -16.04 0.31 24.29
C SER A 167 -15.81 0.53 25.78
N GLY A 168 -14.90 1.43 26.18
CA GLY A 168 -14.52 1.63 27.59
C GLY A 168 -13.95 0.38 28.27
N ARG A 169 -13.58 -0.65 27.48
CA ARG A 169 -13.16 -1.98 27.95
C ARG A 169 -11.72 -2.02 28.47
N TYR A 170 -10.88 -1.08 28.02
CA TYR A 170 -9.47 -0.99 28.42
C TYR A 170 -9.07 0.43 28.86
N PRO A 171 -9.74 1.03 29.86
CA PRO A 171 -9.47 2.40 30.28
C PRO A 171 -8.06 2.56 30.84
N HIS A 172 -7.48 1.47 31.36
CA HIS A 172 -6.12 1.42 31.87
C HIS A 172 -5.04 1.49 30.79
N LEU A 173 -5.38 1.29 29.50
CA LEU A 173 -4.43 1.35 28.37
C LEU A 173 -4.41 2.72 27.66
N THR A 174 -5.13 3.72 28.19
CA THR A 174 -5.31 5.01 27.52
C THR A 174 -3.99 5.72 27.24
N GLU A 175 -3.05 5.71 28.20
CA GLU A 175 -1.74 6.37 28.04
C GLU A 175 -0.83 5.60 27.07
N GLU A 176 -0.86 4.26 27.10
CA GLU A 176 -0.11 3.42 26.17
C GLU A 176 -0.60 3.61 24.73
N LEU A 177 -1.91 3.70 24.51
CA LEU A 177 -2.49 3.95 23.20
C LEU A 177 -2.18 5.35 22.68
N LYS A 178 -2.20 6.35 23.57
CA LYS A 178 -1.77 7.72 23.24
C LYS A 178 -0.30 7.75 22.82
N LYS A 179 0.58 7.10 23.60
CA LYS A 179 1.99 6.97 23.27
C LYS A 179 2.21 6.24 21.94
N LEU A 180 1.42 5.20 21.64
CA LEU A 180 1.49 4.49 20.37
C LEU A 180 1.14 5.41 19.19
N ARG A 181 0.16 6.31 19.37
CA ARG A 181 -0.19 7.34 18.37
C ARG A 181 0.96 8.33 18.18
N GLU A 182 1.51 8.88 19.26
CA GLU A 182 2.63 9.82 19.21
C GLU A 182 3.86 9.23 18.49
N LEU A 183 4.20 7.97 18.80
CA LEU A 183 5.27 7.25 18.11
C LEU A 183 4.96 7.08 16.60
N SER A 184 3.72 6.76 16.26
CA SER A 184 3.29 6.63 14.85
C SER A 184 3.42 7.95 14.11
N ASP A 185 2.99 9.06 14.73
CA ASP A 185 3.07 10.41 14.16
C ASP A 185 4.53 10.85 13.97
N GLU A 186 5.41 10.59 14.95
CA GLU A 186 6.85 10.84 14.81
C GLU A 186 7.47 10.00 13.70
N ILE A 187 7.14 8.71 13.62
CA ILE A 187 7.62 7.82 12.54
C ILE A 187 7.20 8.38 11.19
N ILE A 188 5.93 8.72 11.01
CA ILE A 188 5.42 9.30 9.76
C ILE A 188 6.14 10.61 9.44
N TYR A 189 6.27 11.52 10.39
CA TYR A 189 6.96 12.80 10.20
C TYR A 189 8.41 12.61 9.76
N PHE A 190 9.19 11.79 10.48
CA PHE A 190 10.58 11.54 10.11
C PHE A 190 10.70 10.72 8.84
N THR A 191 9.69 9.93 8.47
CA THR A 191 9.70 9.14 7.24
C THR A 191 9.49 10.02 6.00
N PHE A 192 8.53 10.94 6.03
CA PHE A 192 8.11 11.72 4.86
C PHE A 192 8.58 13.17 4.85
N THR A 193 8.62 13.83 6.00
CA THR A 193 8.92 15.28 6.09
C THR A 193 10.39 15.55 6.33
N GLN A 194 11.01 14.85 7.28
CA GLN A 194 12.42 15.05 7.63
C GLN A 194 13.16 13.71 7.80
N PRO A 195 13.58 13.07 6.69
CA PRO A 195 14.25 11.76 6.69
C PRO A 195 15.39 11.63 7.71
N GLN A 196 15.13 10.92 8.81
CA GLN A 196 16.13 10.57 9.84
C GLN A 196 16.16 9.05 10.10
N PRO A 197 16.87 8.26 9.27
CA PRO A 197 16.77 6.80 9.29
C PRO A 197 17.12 6.16 10.64
N ASP A 198 18.08 6.73 11.35
CA ASP A 198 18.50 6.22 12.66
C ASP A 198 17.44 6.49 13.74
N ARG A 199 16.79 7.65 13.68
CA ARG A 199 15.66 8.00 14.56
C ARG A 199 14.43 7.15 14.24
N ILE A 200 14.11 6.95 12.96
CA ILE A 200 13.00 6.08 12.51
C ILE A 200 13.20 4.66 13.06
N ARG A 201 14.40 4.08 12.91
CA ARG A 201 14.69 2.74 13.43
C ARG A 201 14.52 2.64 14.95
N GLN A 202 14.93 3.67 15.69
CA GLN A 202 14.72 3.72 17.14
C GLN A 202 13.23 3.79 17.49
N LEU A 203 12.49 4.68 16.85
CA LEU A 203 11.05 4.84 17.07
C LEU A 203 10.27 3.57 16.70
N GLN A 204 10.61 2.90 15.60
CA GLN A 204 10.02 1.61 15.21
C GLN A 204 10.31 0.53 16.25
N ALA A 205 11.52 0.47 16.81
CA ALA A 205 11.83 -0.48 17.87
C ALA A 205 11.03 -0.20 19.15
N GLU A 206 10.83 1.08 19.50
CA GLU A 206 9.96 1.49 20.62
C GLU A 206 8.48 1.15 20.37
N GLN A 207 7.99 1.44 19.16
CA GLN A 207 6.62 1.13 18.73
C GLN A 207 6.36 -0.37 18.79
N ASN A 208 7.23 -1.19 18.20
CA ASN A 208 7.11 -2.65 18.19
C ASN A 208 7.09 -3.22 19.62
N LYS A 209 7.94 -2.70 20.51
CA LYS A 209 7.96 -3.13 21.91
C LYS A 209 6.64 -2.80 22.62
N LEU A 210 6.09 -1.60 22.40
CA LEU A 210 4.83 -1.18 22.99
C LEU A 210 3.65 -1.98 22.43
N GLN A 211 3.63 -2.24 21.12
CA GLN A 211 2.62 -3.07 20.47
C GLN A 211 2.63 -4.50 21.03
N GLN A 212 3.81 -5.10 21.23
CA GLN A 212 3.92 -6.42 21.86
C GLN A 212 3.41 -6.43 23.30
N GLN A 213 3.58 -5.34 24.05
CA GLN A 213 3.03 -5.20 25.40
C GLN A 213 1.50 -5.09 25.39
N LEU A 214 0.95 -4.31 24.44
CA LEU A 214 -0.49 -4.16 24.25
C LEU A 214 -1.13 -5.47 23.77
N ALA A 215 -0.50 -6.19 22.84
CA ALA A 215 -1.00 -7.45 22.31
C ALA A 215 -1.13 -8.56 23.38
N ARG A 216 -0.32 -8.53 24.44
CA ARG A 216 -0.45 -9.44 25.58
C ARG A 216 -1.67 -9.15 26.46
N GLN A 217 -2.18 -7.93 26.41
CA GLN A 217 -3.30 -7.45 27.21
C GLN A 217 -4.61 -7.36 26.39
N VAL A 218 -4.48 -7.31 25.07
CA VAL A 218 -5.56 -7.20 24.10
C VAL A 218 -5.43 -8.32 23.06
N PRO A 219 -6.08 -9.48 23.29
CA PRO A 219 -6.02 -10.64 22.39
C PRO A 219 -6.37 -10.30 20.93
N GLU A 220 -7.22 -9.30 20.71
CA GLU A 220 -7.67 -8.85 19.39
C GLU A 220 -6.58 -8.16 18.57
N ILE A 221 -5.54 -7.58 19.22
CA ILE A 221 -4.36 -7.04 18.53
C ILE A 221 -3.48 -8.19 18.01
N GLN A 222 -3.44 -9.32 18.73
CA GLN A 222 -2.64 -10.50 18.39
C GLN A 222 -3.14 -11.21 17.12
N LEU A 223 -4.43 -11.12 16.82
CA LEU A 223 -5.04 -11.67 15.60
C LEU A 223 -4.68 -10.87 14.33
N GLN A 224 -4.13 -9.65 14.47
CA GLN A 224 -3.89 -8.73 13.36
C GLN A 224 -2.56 -8.93 12.63
N GLU A 225 -1.63 -9.70 13.20
CA GLU A 225 -0.30 -9.90 12.63
C GLU A 225 -0.23 -11.05 11.61
N GLN A 226 -1.34 -11.78 11.37
CA GLN A 226 -1.32 -12.87 10.40
C GLN A 226 -1.33 -12.35 8.95
N PRO A 227 -0.38 -12.77 8.10
CA PRO A 227 -0.40 -12.41 6.70
C PRO A 227 -1.64 -13.00 6.03
N VAL A 228 -2.45 -12.11 5.44
CA VAL A 228 -3.62 -12.52 4.65
C VAL A 228 -3.15 -12.71 3.21
N ASP A 229 -3.39 -13.89 2.66
CA ASP A 229 -3.20 -14.20 1.25
C ASP A 229 -4.36 -15.06 0.75
N CYS A 230 -4.52 -15.16 -0.57
CA CYS A 230 -5.61 -15.92 -1.17
C CYS A 230 -5.49 -17.42 -0.85
N GLY A 231 -4.29 -17.91 -0.55
CA GLY A 231 -4.01 -19.26 -0.05
C GLY A 231 -4.75 -19.55 1.25
N SER A 232 -4.43 -18.75 2.27
CA SER A 232 -5.06 -18.88 3.60
C SER A 232 -6.57 -18.64 3.53
N VAL A 233 -7.01 -17.63 2.78
CA VAL A 233 -8.45 -17.37 2.60
C VAL A 233 -9.17 -18.54 1.94
N ALA A 234 -8.62 -19.13 0.87
CA ALA A 234 -9.25 -20.25 0.19
C ALA A 234 -9.45 -21.46 1.11
N LEU A 235 -8.50 -21.71 2.02
CA LEU A 235 -8.56 -22.83 2.97
C LEU A 235 -9.59 -22.62 4.08
N GLU A 236 -9.84 -21.37 4.46
CA GLU A 236 -10.81 -20.99 5.49
C GLU A 236 -12.25 -20.88 4.95
N LEU A 237 -12.43 -20.80 3.62
CA LEU A 237 -13.76 -20.73 3.02
C LEU A 237 -14.55 -22.04 3.24
N PRO A 238 -15.86 -21.96 3.58
CA PRO A 238 -16.72 -23.13 3.67
C PRO A 238 -16.69 -23.99 2.40
N THR A 239 -16.70 -25.30 2.54
CA THR A 239 -16.74 -26.22 1.39
C THR A 239 -17.92 -25.91 0.47
N GLY A 240 -17.65 -25.78 -0.84
CA GLY A 240 -18.67 -25.45 -1.86
C GLY A 240 -18.98 -23.96 -1.97
N SER A 241 -18.34 -23.09 -1.17
CA SER A 241 -18.49 -21.64 -1.27
C SER A 241 -17.47 -21.00 -2.24
N THR A 242 -17.68 -19.74 -2.57
CA THR A 242 -16.78 -18.92 -3.39
C THR A 242 -16.76 -17.50 -2.84
N LEU A 243 -15.57 -16.95 -2.63
CA LEU A 243 -15.40 -15.52 -2.38
C LEU A 243 -15.51 -14.77 -3.70
N ILE A 244 -16.36 -13.74 -3.73
CA ILE A 244 -16.37 -12.73 -4.79
C ILE A 244 -15.94 -11.42 -4.16
N GLU A 245 -14.85 -10.87 -4.66
CA GLU A 245 -14.24 -9.68 -4.12
C GLU A 245 -14.24 -8.57 -5.16
N PHE A 246 -14.90 -7.45 -4.84
CA PHE A 246 -15.01 -6.30 -5.74
C PHE A 246 -13.97 -5.24 -5.41
N VAL A 247 -13.38 -4.67 -6.45
CA VAL A 247 -12.48 -3.51 -6.36
C VAL A 247 -12.79 -2.51 -7.48
N CYS A 248 -12.83 -1.23 -7.13
CA CYS A 248 -12.83 -0.13 -8.08
C CYS A 248 -11.42 0.48 -8.12
N PHE A 249 -10.92 0.78 -9.30
CA PHE A 249 -9.59 1.37 -9.48
C PHE A 249 -9.54 2.25 -10.72
N ASP A 250 -8.74 3.31 -10.64
CA ASP A 250 -8.43 4.14 -11.81
C ASP A 250 -7.45 3.39 -12.73
N VAL A 251 -7.73 3.40 -14.03
CA VAL A 251 -6.91 2.68 -15.01
C VAL A 251 -5.77 3.59 -15.49
N VAL A 252 -4.55 3.11 -15.30
CA VAL A 252 -3.33 3.80 -15.71
C VAL A 252 -2.88 3.34 -17.09
N ASP A 253 -2.58 4.29 -17.96
CA ASP A 253 -1.92 4.05 -19.24
C ASP A 253 -0.42 4.35 -19.15
N PHE A 254 0.40 3.29 -19.12
CA PHE A 254 1.86 3.40 -18.96
C PHE A 254 2.58 4.02 -20.17
N HIS A 255 1.90 4.17 -21.29
CA HIS A 255 2.43 4.77 -22.53
C HIS A 255 1.89 6.18 -22.79
N ALA A 256 1.17 6.76 -21.83
CA ALA A 256 0.57 8.07 -22.01
C ALA A 256 1.64 9.16 -22.22
N ALA A 257 1.39 10.04 -23.19
CA ALA A 257 2.28 11.14 -23.55
C ALA A 257 2.20 12.33 -22.56
N SER A 258 1.21 12.34 -21.66
CA SER A 258 0.99 13.39 -20.67
C SER A 258 0.28 12.86 -19.43
N GLU A 259 0.39 13.57 -18.30
CA GLU A 259 -0.34 13.22 -17.08
C GLU A 259 -1.87 13.27 -17.27
N GLU A 260 -2.37 14.17 -18.12
CA GLU A 260 -3.81 14.26 -18.45
C GLU A 260 -4.32 13.03 -19.20
N SER A 261 -3.50 12.42 -20.04
CA SER A 261 -3.89 11.24 -20.85
C SER A 261 -3.62 9.90 -20.16
N LYS A 262 -2.90 9.92 -19.04
CA LYS A 262 -2.48 8.76 -18.25
C LYS A 262 -3.63 8.09 -17.52
N TRP A 263 -4.54 8.87 -16.98
CA TRP A 263 -5.68 8.37 -16.23
C TRP A 263 -6.84 8.10 -17.19
N LYS A 264 -7.29 6.85 -17.24
CA LYS A 264 -8.50 6.42 -17.96
C LYS A 264 -9.65 6.23 -16.95
N PRO A 265 -10.91 6.22 -17.41
CA PRO A 265 -12.06 6.02 -16.53
C PRO A 265 -11.88 4.82 -15.59
N ALA A 266 -12.27 5.00 -14.33
CA ALA A 266 -12.21 3.95 -13.33
C ALA A 266 -13.06 2.74 -13.75
N ARG A 267 -12.67 1.55 -13.29
CA ARG A 267 -13.36 0.30 -13.60
C ARG A 267 -13.57 -0.56 -12.37
N TYR A 268 -14.60 -1.39 -12.40
CA TYR A 268 -14.83 -2.43 -11.42
C TYR A 268 -14.25 -3.76 -11.87
N LEU A 269 -13.47 -4.42 -11.00
CA LEU A 269 -13.09 -5.83 -11.14
C LEU A 269 -13.78 -6.66 -10.07
N ALA A 270 -14.16 -7.88 -10.45
CA ALA A 270 -14.49 -8.96 -9.53
C ALA A 270 -13.39 -10.02 -9.54
N PHE A 271 -12.75 -10.24 -8.40
CA PHE A 271 -11.94 -11.42 -8.15
C PHE A 271 -12.81 -12.54 -7.63
N ILE A 272 -12.59 -13.75 -8.11
CA ILE A 272 -13.37 -14.94 -7.76
C ILE A 272 -12.42 -16.01 -7.24
N LEU A 273 -12.61 -16.45 -6.01
CA LEU A 273 -11.78 -17.43 -5.34
C LEU A 273 -12.64 -18.58 -4.77
N PRO A 274 -12.65 -19.75 -5.41
CA PRO A 274 -13.36 -20.92 -4.88
C PRO A 274 -12.70 -21.49 -3.62
N ALA A 275 -13.51 -22.03 -2.71
CA ALA A 275 -13.02 -22.70 -1.51
C ALA A 275 -12.08 -23.87 -1.85
N GLY A 276 -10.98 -23.99 -1.08
CA GLY A 276 -9.95 -25.02 -1.23
C GLY A 276 -9.13 -24.95 -2.52
N GLN A 277 -9.29 -23.91 -3.34
CA GLN A 277 -8.64 -23.82 -4.66
C GLN A 277 -7.88 -22.48 -4.83
N PRO A 278 -6.78 -22.28 -4.09
CA PRO A 278 -6.02 -21.03 -4.12
C PRO A 278 -5.41 -20.69 -5.48
N ASP A 279 -5.20 -21.70 -6.34
CA ASP A 279 -4.67 -21.56 -7.70
C ASP A 279 -5.72 -21.27 -8.77
N LYS A 280 -7.00 -21.15 -8.37
CA LYS A 280 -8.13 -20.94 -9.29
C LYS A 280 -8.72 -19.53 -9.22
N VAL A 281 -7.90 -18.55 -8.84
CA VAL A 281 -8.30 -17.13 -8.86
C VAL A 281 -8.70 -16.71 -10.26
N GLN A 282 -9.93 -16.23 -10.42
CA GLN A 282 -10.38 -15.55 -11.62
C GLN A 282 -10.46 -14.05 -11.37
N MET A 283 -10.34 -13.27 -12.44
CA MET A 283 -10.49 -11.83 -12.43
C MET A 283 -11.40 -11.46 -13.60
N ARG A 284 -12.51 -10.78 -13.32
CA ARG A 284 -13.52 -10.37 -14.30
C ARG A 284 -13.66 -8.86 -14.28
N ASP A 285 -13.60 -8.25 -15.45
CA ASP A 285 -13.92 -6.86 -15.65
C ASP A 285 -15.43 -6.69 -15.73
N LEU A 286 -15.97 -5.80 -14.90
CA LEU A 286 -17.39 -5.52 -14.82
C LEU A 286 -17.78 -4.28 -15.64
N GLY A 287 -16.81 -3.51 -16.13
CA GLY A 287 -17.05 -2.28 -16.88
C GLY A 287 -16.56 -1.03 -16.17
N GLU A 288 -16.86 0.12 -16.79
CA GLU A 288 -16.57 1.44 -16.24
C GLU A 288 -17.38 1.69 -14.97
N ALA A 289 -16.78 2.40 -14.02
CA ALA A 289 -17.35 2.62 -12.70
C ALA A 289 -18.57 3.55 -12.74
N GLU A 290 -18.52 4.62 -13.52
CA GLU A 290 -19.56 5.66 -13.54
C GLU A 290 -20.97 5.11 -13.83
N PRO A 291 -21.22 4.28 -14.86
CA PRO A 291 -22.55 3.70 -15.07
C PRO A 291 -23.00 2.78 -13.92
N ILE A 292 -22.07 2.03 -13.33
CA ILE A 292 -22.36 1.11 -12.22
C ILE A 292 -22.70 1.91 -10.95
N ASP A 293 -21.94 2.96 -10.67
CA ASP A 293 -22.15 3.84 -9.53
C ASP A 293 -23.49 4.57 -9.63
N GLN A 294 -23.88 5.02 -10.82
CA GLN A 294 -25.20 5.60 -11.05
C GLN A 294 -26.31 4.60 -10.73
N LEU A 295 -26.22 3.36 -11.20
CA LEU A 295 -27.20 2.31 -10.90
C LEU A 295 -27.27 2.00 -9.39
N ILE A 296 -26.12 1.99 -8.70
CA ILE A 296 -26.07 1.80 -7.24
C ILE A 296 -26.75 2.97 -6.51
N GLN A 297 -26.52 4.20 -6.95
CA GLN A 297 -27.15 5.39 -6.37
C GLN A 297 -28.67 5.38 -6.57
N ASP A 298 -29.13 5.10 -7.80
CA ASP A 298 -30.55 5.01 -8.13
C ASP A 298 -31.25 3.92 -7.31
N PHE A 299 -30.62 2.76 -7.18
CA PHE A 299 -31.14 1.66 -6.34
C PHE A 299 -31.26 2.08 -4.87
N ARG A 300 -30.20 2.69 -4.30
CA ARG A 300 -30.22 3.16 -2.90
C ARG A 300 -31.35 4.16 -2.67
N HIS A 301 -31.53 5.12 -3.58
CA HIS A 301 -32.59 6.10 -3.50
C HIS A 301 -33.99 5.45 -3.57
N TYR A 302 -34.19 4.51 -4.49
CA TYR A 302 -35.44 3.76 -4.60
C TYR A 302 -35.78 2.97 -3.33
N THR A 303 -34.76 2.41 -2.66
CA THR A 303 -34.96 1.66 -1.41
C THR A 303 -35.10 2.54 -0.15
N SER A 304 -34.56 3.76 -0.14
CA SER A 304 -34.66 4.68 0.99
C SER A 304 -36.01 5.40 1.07
N ASP A 305 -36.66 5.61 -0.07
CA ASP A 305 -37.87 6.43 -0.16
C ASP A 305 -39.18 5.65 0.04
N GLY A 306 -39.10 4.41 0.55
CA GLY A 306 -40.18 3.63 1.17
C GLY A 306 -41.57 3.75 0.53
N TYR A 307 -41.95 2.79 -0.32
CA TYR A 307 -43.38 2.57 -0.55
C TYR A 307 -44.05 2.12 0.76
N PRO A 308 -45.22 2.66 1.13
CA PRO A 308 -46.03 2.08 2.19
C PRO A 308 -46.43 0.67 1.76
N LEU A 309 -46.32 -0.28 2.68
CA LEU A 309 -46.80 -1.66 2.50
C LEU A 309 -48.24 -1.62 1.97
N VAL A 310 -48.41 -1.84 0.67
CA VAL A 310 -49.71 -2.21 0.11
C VAL A 310 -49.94 -3.64 0.57
N THR A 311 -50.68 -3.76 1.66
CA THR A 311 -51.29 -5.01 2.08
C THR A 311 -52.32 -5.38 1.02
N SER A 312 -52.13 -6.53 0.37
CA SER A 312 -53.15 -7.24 -0.40
C SER A 312 -53.44 -8.56 0.28
#